data_AF-A0A6J5EUI7-F1
#
_entry.id   AF-A0A6J5EUI7-F1
#
_cell.length_a   1.000
_cell.length_b   1.000
_cell.length_c   1.000
_cell.angle_alpha   90.00
_cell.angle_beta   90.00
_cell.angle_gamma   90.00
#
_symmetry.space_group_name_H-M   'P 1'
#
loop_
_entity.id
_entity.type
_entity.pdbx_description
1 polymer ?
#
loop_
_entity_poly.entity_id
_entity_poly.type
_entity_poly.pdbx_seq_one_letter_code
_entity_poly.pdbx_strand_id
1 'polypeptide(L)'
;MRYTDPDGPLPRAAARWLGAQVEQWHRAGVLLAGRDLAGIDLSGFDLSGADLREVQLENADLRDTRLAGAQLDRAVLTGARLDGADLCGASLVAANLSHSSGRGIRLTGVDLTRASAFNASWPEADLADARLDDCVAPDIELAGACLERVAAARALLLNVRAPGSNWRGASLESTVLLRAQLTGADFGAASLRKVVLMDAALANSRFADARLADVAAGGKLADWSHAVLTGMRAQHCSWHQAQLAASDWRGASAAQCDFGRADFAHAVLDDAAFAGCLLTAARLNGVRAERTDLFRAVCRSADFTDAVLCRASLYQADTSDAQFSGADLSGVVIEAGRKAVA
;
A
#
# COMPACT_ATOMS: atom_id res chain seq x y z
N MET A 1 20.38 -42.34 -11.52
CA MET A 1 19.14 -42.65 -10.78
C MET A 1 18.06 -42.95 -11.80
N ARG A 2 17.25 -44.02 -11.64
CA ARG A 2 16.04 -44.21 -12.45
C ARG A 2 14.89 -43.58 -11.68
N TYR A 3 14.41 -42.44 -12.16
CA TYR A 3 13.22 -41.77 -11.65
C TYR A 3 12.00 -42.37 -12.36
N THR A 4 11.00 -42.81 -11.59
CA THR A 4 9.88 -43.64 -12.09
C THR A 4 8.53 -42.94 -12.04
N ASP A 5 8.49 -41.68 -11.62
CA ASP A 5 7.26 -40.90 -11.51
C ASP A 5 7.47 -39.53 -12.18
N PRO A 6 7.38 -39.42 -13.51
CA PRO A 6 7.69 -38.18 -14.23
C PRO A 6 6.80 -36.99 -13.82
N ASP A 7 5.65 -37.25 -13.18
CA ASP A 7 4.68 -36.24 -12.75
C ASP A 7 4.80 -35.91 -11.24
N GLY A 8 5.66 -36.62 -10.51
CA GLY A 8 5.93 -36.37 -9.09
C GLY A 8 6.96 -35.27 -8.85
N PRO A 9 7.20 -34.87 -7.59
CA PRO A 9 8.32 -33.98 -7.27
C PRO A 9 9.66 -34.69 -7.49
N LEU A 10 10.65 -33.97 -8.03
CA LEU A 10 11.99 -34.49 -8.24
C LEU A 10 12.58 -35.03 -6.91
N PRO A 11 13.21 -36.22 -6.90
CA PRO A 11 13.91 -36.70 -5.72
C PRO A 11 15.02 -35.70 -5.36
N ARG A 12 15.16 -35.35 -4.08
CA ARG A 12 16.10 -34.31 -3.61
C ARG A 12 17.50 -34.42 -4.21
N ALA A 13 18.05 -35.63 -4.28
CA ALA A 13 19.38 -35.85 -4.86
C ALA A 13 19.44 -35.56 -6.37
N ALA A 14 18.38 -35.87 -7.12
CA ALA A 14 18.28 -35.55 -8.54
C ALA A 14 18.07 -34.04 -8.74
N ALA A 15 17.21 -33.41 -7.94
CA ALA A 15 16.99 -31.96 -7.95
C ALA A 15 18.30 -31.19 -7.70
N ARG A 16 19.07 -31.59 -6.68
CA ARG A 16 20.38 -30.97 -6.35
C ARG A 16 21.43 -31.24 -7.43
N TRP A 17 21.46 -32.45 -7.98
CA TRP A 17 22.38 -32.78 -9.08
C TRP A 17 22.08 -31.94 -10.32
N LEU A 18 20.79 -31.79 -10.69
CA LEU A 18 20.37 -30.95 -11.81
C LEU A 18 20.73 -29.48 -11.55
N GLY A 19 20.57 -28.99 -10.32
CA GLY A 19 21.01 -27.65 -9.93
C GLY A 19 22.49 -27.41 -10.19
N ALA A 20 23.34 -28.37 -9.84
CA ALA A 20 24.78 -28.31 -10.14
C ALA A 20 25.08 -28.33 -11.66
N GLN A 21 24.23 -28.95 -12.48
CA GLN A 21 24.36 -28.88 -13.94
C GLN A 21 23.95 -27.51 -14.48
N VAL A 22 22.88 -26.91 -13.96
CA VAL A 22 22.41 -25.57 -14.36
C VAL A 22 23.48 -24.52 -14.10
N GLU A 23 24.17 -24.57 -12.97
CA GLU A 23 25.28 -23.65 -12.68
C GLU A 23 26.44 -23.82 -13.68
N GLN A 24 26.77 -25.06 -14.06
CA GLN A 24 27.79 -25.32 -15.07
C GLN A 24 27.36 -24.82 -16.45
N TRP A 25 26.09 -25.01 -16.80
CA TRP A 25 25.50 -24.48 -18.04
C TRP A 25 25.57 -22.96 -18.08
N HIS A 26 25.18 -22.29 -16.99
CA HIS A 26 25.29 -20.83 -16.87
C HIS A 26 26.73 -20.35 -17.07
N ARG A 27 27.69 -20.96 -16.36
CA ARG A 27 29.13 -20.63 -16.48
C ARG A 27 29.69 -20.89 -17.88
N ALA A 28 29.14 -21.87 -18.60
CA ALA A 28 29.53 -22.19 -19.97
C ALA A 28 28.80 -21.34 -21.04
N GLY A 29 27.92 -20.41 -20.63
CA GLY A 29 27.12 -19.60 -21.56
C GLY A 29 26.04 -20.39 -22.30
N VAL A 30 25.64 -21.55 -21.77
CA VAL A 30 24.55 -22.35 -22.32
C VAL A 30 23.23 -21.66 -21.99
N LEU A 31 22.36 -21.54 -22.98
CA LEU A 31 21.04 -20.94 -22.84
C LEU A 31 20.20 -21.72 -21.81
N LEU A 32 19.70 -21.02 -20.78
CA LEU A 32 18.76 -21.56 -19.79
C LEU A 32 17.30 -21.19 -20.07
N ALA A 33 17.07 -20.16 -20.90
CA ALA A 33 15.74 -19.72 -21.31
C ALA A 33 14.88 -20.87 -21.86
N GLY A 34 13.60 -20.89 -21.48
CA GLY A 34 12.60 -21.86 -21.93
C GLY A 34 12.78 -23.29 -21.38
N ARG A 35 13.76 -23.54 -20.52
CA ARG A 35 13.99 -24.89 -19.98
C ARG A 35 12.96 -25.26 -18.91
N ASP A 36 12.65 -26.56 -18.86
CA ASP A 36 11.97 -27.17 -17.74
C ASP A 36 12.96 -27.50 -16.63
N LEU A 37 12.86 -26.75 -15.53
CA LEU A 37 13.61 -26.93 -14.29
C LEU A 37 12.66 -27.01 -13.09
N ALA A 38 11.44 -27.50 -13.29
CA ALA A 38 10.46 -27.64 -12.21
C ALA A 38 11.00 -28.53 -11.08
N GLY A 39 10.78 -28.11 -9.82
CA GLY A 39 11.21 -28.82 -8.62
C GLY A 39 12.73 -28.89 -8.41
N ILE A 40 13.52 -28.16 -9.19
CA ILE A 40 14.99 -28.13 -9.04
C ILE A 40 15.41 -27.54 -7.69
N ASP A 41 16.58 -27.95 -7.20
CA ASP A 41 17.22 -27.32 -6.05
C ASP A 41 18.42 -26.50 -6.53
N LEU A 42 18.21 -25.18 -6.60
CA LEU A 42 19.21 -24.16 -6.90
C LEU A 42 19.58 -23.34 -5.65
N SER A 43 19.28 -23.85 -4.45
CA SER A 43 19.55 -23.10 -3.23
C SER A 43 21.04 -22.79 -3.04
N GLY A 44 21.34 -21.51 -2.82
CA GLY A 44 22.70 -20.98 -2.64
C GLY A 44 23.55 -20.85 -3.92
N PHE A 45 22.99 -21.12 -5.10
CA PHE A 45 23.73 -21.02 -6.36
C PHE A 45 23.84 -19.57 -6.85
N ASP A 46 24.84 -19.30 -7.70
CA ASP A 46 25.00 -18.01 -8.38
C ASP A 46 24.55 -18.10 -9.85
N LEU A 47 23.47 -17.39 -10.15
CA LEU A 47 22.85 -17.23 -11.46
C LEU A 47 22.67 -15.73 -11.78
N SER A 48 23.54 -14.88 -11.23
CA SER A 48 23.51 -13.44 -11.46
C SER A 48 23.64 -13.13 -12.96
N GLY A 49 22.74 -12.29 -13.49
CA GLY A 49 22.71 -11.95 -14.92
C GLY A 49 22.31 -13.10 -15.86
N ALA A 50 21.87 -14.25 -15.34
CA ALA A 50 21.46 -15.38 -16.18
C ALA A 50 20.24 -15.04 -17.05
N ASP A 51 20.24 -15.56 -18.28
CA ASP A 51 19.05 -15.54 -19.15
C ASP A 51 18.16 -16.74 -18.83
N LEU A 52 17.14 -16.48 -18.02
CA LEU A 52 16.13 -17.41 -17.51
C LEU A 52 14.73 -17.07 -18.06
N ARG A 53 14.64 -16.38 -19.19
CA ARG A 53 13.34 -16.01 -19.78
C ARG A 53 12.54 -17.25 -20.12
N GLU A 54 11.25 -17.23 -19.83
CA GLU A 54 10.31 -18.33 -20.11
C GLU A 54 10.70 -19.68 -19.45
N VAL A 55 11.62 -19.67 -18.45
CA VAL A 55 12.00 -20.88 -17.71
C VAL A 55 10.85 -21.37 -16.81
N GLN A 56 10.74 -22.68 -16.65
CA GLN A 56 9.83 -23.32 -15.70
C GLN A 56 10.59 -23.67 -14.42
N LEU A 57 10.21 -23.04 -13.31
CA LEU A 57 10.78 -23.16 -11.97
C LEU A 57 9.68 -23.44 -10.94
N GLU A 58 8.58 -24.05 -11.37
CA GLU A 58 7.47 -24.46 -10.51
C GLU A 58 8.00 -25.30 -9.34
N ASN A 59 7.66 -24.90 -8.12
CA ASN A 59 8.09 -25.56 -6.88
C ASN A 59 9.63 -25.68 -6.72
N ALA A 60 10.41 -24.89 -7.46
CA ALA A 60 11.87 -24.88 -7.33
C ALA A 60 12.30 -24.33 -5.95
N ASP A 61 13.40 -24.86 -5.42
CA ASP A 61 14.08 -24.31 -4.25
C ASP A 61 15.16 -23.33 -4.71
N LEU A 62 14.84 -22.04 -4.58
CA LEU A 62 15.68 -20.89 -4.95
C LEU A 62 16.20 -20.16 -3.70
N ARG A 63 16.13 -20.76 -2.51
CA ARG A 63 16.56 -20.10 -1.27
C ARG A 63 18.02 -19.68 -1.34
N ASP A 64 18.30 -18.46 -0.89
CA ASP A 64 19.65 -17.86 -0.89
C ASP A 64 20.34 -17.84 -2.28
N THR A 65 19.59 -18.01 -3.38
CA THR A 65 20.14 -17.97 -4.75
C THR A 65 20.45 -16.53 -5.13
N ARG A 66 21.58 -16.32 -5.81
CA ARG A 66 21.94 -15.01 -6.36
C ARG A 66 21.44 -14.92 -7.80
N LEU A 67 20.50 -14.02 -8.03
CA LEU A 67 19.80 -13.78 -9.29
C LEU A 67 19.85 -12.28 -9.65
N ALA A 68 20.78 -11.51 -9.06
CA ALA A 68 20.90 -10.09 -9.30
C ALA A 68 21.08 -9.82 -10.80
N GLY A 69 20.25 -8.94 -11.36
CA GLY A 69 20.23 -8.61 -12.78
C GLY A 69 19.82 -9.74 -13.74
N ALA A 70 19.33 -10.89 -13.24
CA ALA A 70 18.88 -11.98 -14.10
C ALA A 70 17.64 -11.58 -14.93
N GLN A 71 17.48 -12.19 -16.10
CA GLN A 71 16.30 -12.01 -16.96
C GLN A 71 15.36 -13.20 -16.76
N LEU A 72 14.26 -12.99 -16.05
CA LEU A 72 13.22 -13.96 -15.70
C LEU A 72 11.86 -13.59 -16.33
N ASP A 73 11.88 -12.83 -17.43
CA ASP A 73 10.65 -12.43 -18.11
C ASP A 73 9.85 -13.66 -18.51
N ARG A 74 8.55 -13.66 -18.17
CA ARG A 74 7.62 -14.78 -18.40
C ARG A 74 8.03 -16.12 -17.78
N ALA A 75 8.97 -16.12 -16.83
CA ALA A 75 9.30 -17.33 -16.08
C ALA A 75 8.11 -17.77 -15.22
N VAL A 76 7.99 -19.08 -15.01
CA VAL A 76 6.97 -19.67 -14.13
C VAL A 76 7.64 -20.08 -12.82
N LEU A 77 7.40 -19.34 -11.76
CA LEU A 77 7.92 -19.57 -10.40
C LEU A 77 6.80 -19.95 -9.42
N THR A 78 5.72 -20.57 -9.92
CA THR A 78 4.57 -20.93 -9.09
C THR A 78 5.02 -21.85 -7.96
N GLY A 79 4.75 -21.50 -6.71
CA GLY A 79 5.15 -22.29 -5.54
C GLY A 79 6.66 -22.34 -5.27
N ALA A 80 7.49 -21.56 -5.99
CA ALA A 80 8.92 -21.52 -5.76
C ALA A 80 9.27 -20.96 -4.37
N ARG A 81 10.38 -21.44 -3.79
CA ARG A 81 10.89 -20.97 -2.50
C ARG A 81 12.04 -20.00 -2.72
N LEU A 82 11.84 -18.72 -2.43
CA LEU A 82 12.77 -17.63 -2.67
C LEU A 82 13.26 -16.98 -1.36
N ASP A 83 13.14 -17.66 -0.22
CA ASP A 83 13.60 -17.12 1.07
C ASP A 83 15.08 -16.72 0.98
N GLY A 84 15.39 -15.46 1.30
CA GLY A 84 16.75 -14.90 1.21
C GLY A 84 17.35 -14.76 -0.19
N ALA A 85 16.61 -15.07 -1.26
CA ALA A 85 17.11 -14.93 -2.62
C ALA A 85 17.37 -13.46 -2.99
N ASP A 86 18.39 -13.22 -3.80
CA ASP A 86 18.78 -11.88 -4.28
C ASP A 86 18.39 -11.70 -5.74
N LEU A 87 17.31 -10.95 -6.01
CA LEU A 87 16.83 -10.58 -7.34
C LEU A 87 16.97 -9.07 -7.58
N CYS A 88 17.94 -8.40 -6.92
CA CYS A 88 18.14 -6.97 -7.10
C CYS A 88 18.38 -6.63 -8.59
N GLY A 89 17.59 -5.70 -9.13
CA GLY A 89 17.64 -5.29 -10.53
C GLY A 89 17.29 -6.37 -11.56
N ALA A 90 16.73 -7.50 -11.14
CA ALA A 90 16.26 -8.54 -12.07
C ALA A 90 15.01 -8.07 -12.84
N SER A 91 14.78 -8.68 -14.00
CA SER A 91 13.56 -8.47 -14.79
C SER A 91 12.65 -9.69 -14.62
N LEU A 92 11.45 -9.49 -14.07
CA LEU A 92 10.39 -10.51 -13.91
C LEU A 92 9.13 -10.09 -14.67
N VAL A 93 9.29 -9.44 -15.82
CA VAL A 93 8.17 -8.90 -16.60
C VAL A 93 7.26 -10.05 -17.02
N ALA A 94 5.99 -9.97 -16.65
CA ALA A 94 4.98 -11.01 -16.90
C ALA A 94 5.35 -12.40 -16.33
N ALA A 95 6.23 -12.49 -15.33
CA ALA A 95 6.51 -13.72 -14.62
C ALA A 95 5.33 -14.13 -13.72
N ASN A 96 5.22 -15.44 -13.45
CA ASN A 96 4.21 -15.97 -12.52
C ASN A 96 4.88 -16.44 -11.23
N LEU A 97 4.76 -15.66 -10.16
CA LEU A 97 5.25 -15.93 -8.81
C LEU A 97 4.14 -16.38 -7.85
N SER A 98 2.98 -16.80 -8.38
CA SER A 98 1.83 -17.14 -7.55
C SER A 98 2.18 -18.27 -6.57
N HIS A 99 1.68 -18.18 -5.34
CA HIS A 99 1.98 -19.14 -4.27
C HIS A 99 3.46 -19.27 -3.85
N SER A 100 4.36 -18.42 -4.33
CA SER A 100 5.76 -18.43 -3.92
C SER A 100 5.94 -17.98 -2.46
N SER A 101 6.99 -18.49 -1.80
CA SER A 101 7.47 -17.97 -0.51
C SER A 101 8.74 -17.16 -0.73
N GLY A 102 8.96 -16.12 0.07
CA GLY A 102 10.11 -15.23 -0.10
C GLY A 102 10.38 -14.40 1.13
N ARG A 103 10.53 -15.02 2.30
CA ARG A 103 10.89 -14.25 3.50
C ARG A 103 12.25 -13.57 3.30
N GLY A 104 12.30 -12.25 3.50
CA GLY A 104 13.53 -11.47 3.34
C GLY A 104 14.08 -11.48 1.92
N ILE A 105 13.26 -11.80 0.90
CA ILE A 105 13.66 -11.75 -0.49
C ILE A 105 14.10 -10.34 -0.87
N ARG A 106 15.20 -10.21 -1.62
CA ARG A 106 15.71 -8.91 -2.07
C ARG A 106 15.27 -8.67 -3.50
N LEU A 107 14.45 -7.64 -3.69
CA LEU A 107 13.79 -7.25 -4.93
C LEU A 107 14.05 -5.76 -5.24
N THR A 108 15.12 -5.18 -4.70
CA THR A 108 15.43 -3.76 -4.91
C THR A 108 15.60 -3.48 -6.40
N GLY A 109 14.85 -2.51 -6.94
CA GLY A 109 14.89 -2.13 -8.35
C GLY A 109 14.40 -3.20 -9.31
N VAL A 110 13.69 -4.24 -8.83
CA VAL A 110 13.15 -5.31 -9.68
C VAL A 110 12.05 -4.77 -10.61
N ASP A 111 11.96 -5.34 -11.81
CA ASP A 111 10.81 -5.10 -12.69
C ASP A 111 9.79 -6.24 -12.60
N LEU A 112 8.68 -6.01 -11.88
CA LEU A 112 7.53 -6.91 -11.76
C LEU A 112 6.36 -6.47 -12.67
N THR A 113 6.63 -5.69 -13.73
CA THR A 113 5.59 -5.22 -14.63
C THR A 113 4.79 -6.40 -15.21
N ARG A 114 3.47 -6.39 -15.07
CA ARG A 114 2.53 -7.46 -15.45
C ARG A 114 2.77 -8.81 -14.79
N ALA A 115 3.58 -8.90 -13.74
CA ALA A 115 3.79 -10.14 -13.01
C ALA A 115 2.52 -10.54 -12.24
N SER A 116 2.34 -11.85 -12.03
CA SER A 116 1.31 -12.40 -11.14
C SER A 116 1.95 -12.89 -9.85
N ALA A 117 1.42 -12.49 -8.70
CA ALA A 117 1.85 -12.95 -7.38
C ALA A 117 0.65 -13.28 -6.48
N PHE A 118 -0.38 -13.90 -7.06
CA PHE A 118 -1.56 -14.38 -6.34
C PHE A 118 -1.15 -15.28 -5.17
N ASN A 119 -1.61 -14.96 -3.96
CA ASN A 119 -1.30 -15.72 -2.74
C ASN A 119 0.20 -15.97 -2.49
N ALA A 120 1.08 -15.12 -3.01
CA ALA A 120 2.49 -15.15 -2.63
C ALA A 120 2.69 -14.63 -1.19
N SER A 121 3.76 -15.09 -0.52
CA SER A 121 4.11 -14.63 0.82
C SER A 121 5.56 -14.19 0.87
N TRP A 122 5.79 -12.87 0.92
CA TRP A 122 7.10 -12.22 0.98
C TRP A 122 7.22 -11.29 2.19
N PRO A 123 7.09 -11.81 3.43
CA PRO A 123 7.31 -11.02 4.63
C PRO A 123 8.76 -10.52 4.66
N GLU A 124 8.96 -9.30 5.16
CA GLU A 124 10.28 -8.65 5.26
C GLU A 124 11.00 -8.46 3.91
N ALA A 125 10.27 -8.54 2.78
CA ALA A 125 10.84 -8.33 1.46
C ALA A 125 11.36 -6.89 1.26
N ASP A 126 12.44 -6.75 0.52
CA ASP A 126 12.97 -5.46 0.09
C ASP A 126 12.58 -5.19 -1.38
N LEU A 127 11.48 -4.47 -1.59
CA LEU A 127 10.95 -4.02 -2.88
C LEU A 127 11.30 -2.55 -3.16
N ALA A 128 12.31 -1.97 -2.50
CA ALA A 128 12.64 -0.57 -2.72
C ALA A 128 12.95 -0.30 -4.21
N ASP A 129 12.43 0.80 -4.76
CA ASP A 129 12.58 1.18 -6.16
C ASP A 129 12.01 0.18 -7.20
N ALA A 130 11.23 -0.82 -6.76
CA ALA A 130 10.62 -1.80 -7.67
C ALA A 130 9.51 -1.19 -8.55
N ARG A 131 9.32 -1.78 -9.73
CA ARG A 131 8.21 -1.47 -10.65
C ARG A 131 7.14 -2.55 -10.58
N LEU A 132 5.90 -2.18 -10.30
CA LEU A 132 4.76 -3.09 -10.21
C LEU A 132 3.63 -2.70 -11.19
N ASP A 133 3.97 -2.06 -12.30
CA ASP A 133 2.97 -1.62 -13.29
C ASP A 133 2.16 -2.81 -13.80
N ASP A 134 0.83 -2.72 -13.76
CA ASP A 134 -0.09 -3.78 -14.16
C ASP A 134 0.13 -5.13 -13.42
N CYS A 135 0.84 -5.14 -12.29
CA CYS A 135 1.04 -6.33 -11.48
C CYS A 135 -0.28 -6.79 -10.83
N VAL A 136 -0.52 -8.10 -10.81
CA VAL A 136 -1.70 -8.71 -10.21
C VAL A 136 -1.26 -9.58 -9.03
N ALA A 137 -1.46 -9.07 -7.82
CA ALA A 137 -1.05 -9.75 -6.59
C ALA A 137 -2.14 -9.67 -5.51
N PRO A 138 -3.34 -10.22 -5.76
CA PRO A 138 -4.34 -10.33 -4.72
C PRO A 138 -3.86 -11.31 -3.63
N ASP A 139 -4.26 -11.02 -2.39
CA ASP A 139 -3.99 -11.81 -1.19
C ASP A 139 -2.49 -12.01 -0.88
N ILE A 140 -1.60 -11.21 -1.51
CA ILE A 140 -0.16 -11.25 -1.25
C ILE A 140 0.15 -10.80 0.19
N GLU A 141 1.12 -11.46 0.81
CA GLU A 141 1.64 -11.09 2.14
C GLU A 141 2.96 -10.34 2.02
N LEU A 142 3.01 -9.16 2.62
CA LEU A 142 4.14 -8.22 2.59
C LEU A 142 4.35 -7.60 3.99
N ALA A 143 4.12 -8.39 5.04
CA ALA A 143 4.27 -7.92 6.43
C ALA A 143 5.70 -7.41 6.65
N GLY A 144 5.84 -6.16 7.13
CA GLY A 144 7.12 -5.51 7.35
C GLY A 144 7.98 -5.29 6.10
N ALA A 145 7.42 -5.45 4.89
CA ALA A 145 8.16 -5.25 3.66
C ALA A 145 8.54 -3.77 3.45
N CYS A 146 9.70 -3.56 2.83
CA CYS A 146 10.14 -2.25 2.34
C CYS A 146 9.65 -2.06 0.91
N LEU A 147 8.81 -1.05 0.67
CA LEU A 147 8.28 -0.62 -0.62
C LEU A 147 8.62 0.86 -0.87
N GLU A 148 9.75 1.33 -0.35
CA GLU A 148 10.19 2.70 -0.55
C GLU A 148 10.35 3.01 -2.03
N ARG A 149 9.81 4.16 -2.48
CA ARG A 149 9.92 4.64 -3.87
C ARG A 149 9.45 3.63 -4.93
N VAL A 150 8.64 2.65 -4.55
CA VAL A 150 7.95 1.76 -5.48
C VAL A 150 7.12 2.57 -6.46
N ALA A 151 7.18 2.19 -7.74
CA ALA A 151 6.29 2.68 -8.78
C ALA A 151 5.25 1.60 -9.10
N ALA A 152 3.97 1.93 -8.96
CA ALA A 152 2.89 1.03 -9.32
C ALA A 152 1.77 1.78 -10.03
N ALA A 153 1.67 1.61 -11.34
CA ALA A 153 0.55 2.06 -12.14
C ALA A 153 -0.40 0.89 -12.47
N ARG A 154 -1.70 1.04 -12.22
CA ARG A 154 -2.73 0.02 -12.52
C ARG A 154 -2.49 -1.35 -11.88
N ALA A 155 -1.79 -1.38 -10.74
CA ALA A 155 -1.57 -2.62 -10.01
C ALA A 155 -2.83 -3.05 -9.26
N LEU A 156 -3.05 -4.36 -9.16
CA LEU A 156 -4.17 -4.98 -8.43
C LEU A 156 -3.62 -5.72 -7.20
N LEU A 157 -3.66 -5.05 -6.05
CA LEU A 157 -3.17 -5.52 -4.75
C LEU A 157 -4.35 -5.74 -3.78
N LEU A 158 -5.39 -6.44 -4.27
CA LEU A 158 -6.61 -6.71 -3.52
C LEU A 158 -6.31 -7.52 -2.27
N ASN A 159 -6.90 -7.16 -1.12
CA ASN A 159 -6.73 -7.87 0.15
C ASN A 159 -5.26 -8.08 0.58
N VAL A 160 -4.32 -7.26 0.09
CA VAL A 160 -2.91 -7.37 0.47
C VAL A 160 -2.75 -7.30 1.98
N ARG A 161 -1.90 -8.16 2.55
CA ARG A 161 -1.56 -8.16 3.98
C ARG A 161 -0.17 -7.59 4.17
N ALA A 162 -0.08 -6.30 4.47
CA ALA A 162 1.19 -5.59 4.64
C ALA A 162 1.24 -4.74 5.92
N PRO A 163 0.97 -5.31 7.12
CA PRO A 163 1.10 -4.57 8.36
C PRO A 163 2.56 -4.11 8.56
N GLY A 164 2.74 -2.89 9.04
CA GLY A 164 4.06 -2.29 9.31
C GLY A 164 4.95 -2.11 8.07
N SER A 165 4.38 -2.18 6.87
CA SER A 165 5.14 -1.99 5.62
C SER A 165 5.53 -0.52 5.39
N ASN A 166 6.65 -0.30 4.71
CA ASN A 166 7.19 1.03 4.43
C ASN A 166 6.97 1.42 2.97
N TRP A 167 6.11 2.39 2.70
CA TRP A 167 5.76 2.90 1.36
C TRP A 167 6.26 4.33 1.13
N ARG A 168 7.29 4.75 1.86
CA ARG A 168 7.75 6.15 1.81
C ARG A 168 8.18 6.54 0.41
N GLY A 169 7.66 7.67 -0.07
CA GLY A 169 7.95 8.18 -1.41
C GLY A 169 7.42 7.29 -2.56
N ALA A 170 6.59 6.27 -2.29
CA ALA A 170 6.00 5.46 -3.34
C ALA A 170 5.11 6.30 -4.28
N SER A 171 5.06 5.90 -5.55
CA SER A 171 4.21 6.51 -6.58
C SER A 171 3.17 5.50 -7.03
N LEU A 172 1.92 5.70 -6.59
CA LEU A 172 0.79 4.84 -6.89
C LEU A 172 -0.19 5.57 -7.81
N GLU A 173 -0.46 5.03 -8.99
CA GLU A 173 -1.40 5.59 -9.95
C GLU A 173 -2.44 4.55 -10.38
N SER A 174 -3.73 4.82 -10.13
CA SER A 174 -4.82 3.91 -10.48
C SER A 174 -4.64 2.49 -9.90
N THR A 175 -3.94 2.40 -8.77
CA THR A 175 -3.64 1.14 -8.07
C THR A 175 -4.77 0.80 -7.10
N VAL A 176 -5.11 -0.48 -7.01
CA VAL A 176 -6.22 -0.97 -6.20
C VAL A 176 -5.67 -1.71 -4.98
N LEU A 177 -5.95 -1.15 -3.80
CA LEU A 177 -5.64 -1.66 -2.46
C LEU A 177 -6.95 -1.90 -1.67
N LEU A 178 -8.01 -2.33 -2.37
CA LEU A 178 -9.31 -2.64 -1.78
C LEU A 178 -9.14 -3.68 -0.67
N ARG A 179 -9.67 -3.37 0.52
CA ARG A 179 -9.64 -4.24 1.71
C ARG A 179 -8.22 -4.64 2.15
N ALA A 180 -7.22 -3.82 1.82
CA ALA A 180 -5.85 -4.03 2.24
C ALA A 180 -5.70 -3.96 3.77
N GLN A 181 -4.83 -4.78 4.34
CA GLN A 181 -4.44 -4.74 5.75
C GLN A 181 -3.08 -4.03 5.87
N LEU A 182 -3.12 -2.76 6.24
CA LEU A 182 -2.02 -1.79 6.22
C LEU A 182 -1.82 -1.12 7.59
N THR A 183 -2.21 -1.78 8.68
CA THR A 183 -2.04 -1.28 10.04
C THR A 183 -0.58 -0.91 10.28
N GLY A 184 -0.31 0.32 10.71
CA GLY A 184 1.04 0.81 10.98
C GLY A 184 1.90 1.06 9.74
N ALA A 185 1.37 0.97 8.52
CA ALA A 185 2.13 1.23 7.31
C ALA A 185 2.53 2.72 7.17
N ASP A 186 3.70 3.00 6.59
CA ASP A 186 4.22 4.37 6.40
C ASP A 186 4.20 4.79 4.93
N PHE A 187 3.25 5.65 4.56
CA PHE A 187 3.11 6.31 3.26
C PHE A 187 3.71 7.73 3.24
N GLY A 188 4.64 8.04 4.13
CA GLY A 188 5.26 9.36 4.22
C GLY A 188 5.84 9.85 2.89
N ALA A 189 5.48 11.07 2.49
CA ALA A 189 5.84 11.67 1.20
C ALA A 189 5.42 10.87 -0.06
N ALA A 190 4.57 9.85 0.08
CA ALA A 190 4.06 9.09 -1.07
C ALA A 190 3.10 9.93 -1.92
N SER A 191 2.99 9.58 -3.20
CA SER A 191 2.06 10.17 -4.16
C SER A 191 1.03 9.12 -4.58
N LEU A 192 -0.24 9.36 -4.25
CA LEU A 192 -1.37 8.50 -4.57
C LEU A 192 -2.33 9.26 -5.49
N ARG A 193 -2.53 8.76 -6.71
CA ARG A 193 -3.50 9.31 -7.67
C ARG A 193 -4.48 8.24 -8.10
N LYS A 194 -5.78 8.50 -7.98
CA LYS A 194 -6.85 7.55 -8.38
C LYS A 194 -6.71 6.17 -7.70
N VAL A 195 -6.15 6.15 -6.49
CA VAL A 195 -5.92 4.92 -5.73
C VAL A 195 -7.21 4.53 -5.00
N VAL A 196 -7.48 3.24 -4.94
CA VAL A 196 -8.61 2.68 -4.18
C VAL A 196 -8.08 2.05 -2.89
N LEU A 197 -8.42 2.64 -1.76
CA LEU A 197 -8.15 2.17 -0.39
C LEU A 197 -9.46 1.81 0.34
N MET A 198 -10.54 1.56 -0.40
CA MET A 198 -11.84 1.30 0.20
C MET A 198 -11.78 0.11 1.15
N ASP A 199 -12.42 0.26 2.32
CA ASP A 199 -12.48 -0.77 3.38
C ASP A 199 -11.08 -1.29 3.83
N ALA A 200 -10.03 -0.51 3.66
CA ALA A 200 -8.68 -0.86 4.12
C ALA A 200 -8.51 -0.61 5.63
N ALA A 201 -7.73 -1.48 6.29
CA ALA A 201 -7.32 -1.31 7.68
C ALA A 201 -5.99 -0.55 7.73
N LEU A 202 -6.04 0.72 8.14
CA LEU A 202 -4.96 1.70 8.14
C LEU A 202 -4.75 2.30 9.54
N ALA A 203 -5.23 1.64 10.59
CA ALA A 203 -5.02 2.11 11.95
C ALA A 203 -3.52 2.31 12.24
N ASN A 204 -3.16 3.40 12.92
CA ASN A 204 -1.78 3.76 13.25
C ASN A 204 -0.84 3.97 12.04
N SER A 205 -1.37 4.04 10.82
CA SER A 205 -0.58 4.32 9.62
C SER A 205 -0.08 5.78 9.59
N ARG A 206 0.90 6.06 8.73
CA ARG A 206 1.49 7.39 8.57
C ARG A 206 1.36 7.85 7.12
N PHE A 207 0.92 9.09 6.93
CA PHE A 207 0.75 9.76 5.64
C PHE A 207 1.37 11.16 5.67
N ALA A 208 2.38 11.36 6.52
CA ALA A 208 3.03 12.66 6.68
C ALA A 208 3.55 13.18 5.34
N ASP A 209 3.16 14.40 4.97
CA ASP A 209 3.50 15.05 3.69
C ASP A 209 3.09 14.28 2.41
N ALA A 210 2.25 13.24 2.53
CA ALA A 210 1.75 12.50 1.40
C ALA A 210 0.83 13.37 0.52
N ARG A 211 0.76 13.05 -0.77
CA ARG A 211 -0.09 13.72 -1.76
C ARG A 211 -1.13 12.76 -2.27
N LEU A 212 -2.40 13.05 -2.03
CA LEU A 212 -3.54 12.25 -2.45
C LEU A 212 -4.39 13.06 -3.44
N ALA A 213 -4.72 12.46 -4.58
CA ALA A 213 -5.63 13.03 -5.57
C ALA A 213 -6.59 11.95 -6.07
N ASP A 214 -7.89 12.23 -6.05
CA ASP A 214 -8.93 11.31 -6.52
C ASP A 214 -8.90 9.94 -5.80
N VAL A 215 -8.50 9.92 -4.52
CA VAL A 215 -8.36 8.67 -3.75
C VAL A 215 -9.67 8.28 -3.08
N ALA A 216 -10.10 7.04 -3.30
CA ALA A 216 -11.24 6.44 -2.60
C ALA A 216 -10.75 5.72 -1.33
N ALA A 217 -10.78 6.40 -0.20
CA ALA A 217 -10.27 5.98 1.11
C ALA A 217 -11.36 5.66 2.15
N GLY A 218 -12.63 5.75 1.76
CA GLY A 218 -13.79 5.52 2.61
C GLY A 218 -14.27 4.07 2.64
N GLY A 219 -15.49 3.88 3.14
CA GLY A 219 -16.10 2.57 3.36
C GLY A 219 -16.34 2.31 4.84
N LYS A 220 -17.34 1.47 5.14
CA LYS A 220 -17.76 1.20 6.52
C LYS A 220 -16.71 0.44 7.32
N LEU A 221 -15.83 -0.29 6.65
CA LEU A 221 -14.74 -1.04 7.27
C LEU A 221 -13.40 -0.31 7.14
N ALA A 222 -13.38 0.89 6.54
CA ALA A 222 -12.15 1.67 6.42
C ALA A 222 -11.77 2.22 7.78
N ASP A 223 -10.65 1.74 8.31
CA ASP A 223 -10.17 2.07 9.64
C ASP A 223 -8.89 2.90 9.55
N TRP A 224 -8.98 4.19 9.81
CA TRP A 224 -7.89 5.15 9.85
C TRP A 224 -7.64 5.65 11.29
N SER A 225 -8.12 4.92 12.29
CA SER A 225 -8.00 5.33 13.69
C SER A 225 -6.54 5.50 14.08
N HIS A 226 -6.21 6.58 14.77
CA HIS A 226 -4.84 6.94 15.15
C HIS A 226 -3.85 7.12 13.98
N ALA A 227 -4.32 7.22 12.74
CA ALA A 227 -3.44 7.52 11.62
C ALA A 227 -2.83 8.93 11.76
N VAL A 228 -1.58 9.09 11.32
CA VAL A 228 -0.84 10.37 11.35
C VAL A 228 -0.77 10.93 9.94
N LEU A 229 -1.54 11.97 9.66
CA LEU A 229 -1.72 12.61 8.35
C LEU A 229 -1.18 14.06 8.34
N THR A 230 -0.22 14.36 9.22
CA THR A 230 0.36 15.70 9.37
C THR A 230 0.94 16.23 8.06
N GLY A 231 0.57 17.45 7.65
CA GLY A 231 1.06 18.06 6.40
C GLY A 231 0.59 17.37 5.10
N MET A 232 -0.24 16.33 5.19
CA MET A 232 -0.81 15.65 4.02
C MET A 232 -1.58 16.64 3.15
N ARG A 233 -1.48 16.50 1.82
CA ARG A 233 -2.31 17.25 0.87
C ARG A 233 -3.25 16.30 0.14
N ALA A 234 -4.54 16.57 0.21
CA ALA A 234 -5.58 15.78 -0.41
C ALA A 234 -6.51 16.65 -1.27
N GLN A 235 -6.84 16.17 -2.46
CA GLN A 235 -7.80 16.80 -3.35
C GLN A 235 -8.75 15.76 -3.94
N HIS A 236 -10.05 16.05 -3.97
CA HIS A 236 -11.07 15.16 -4.58
C HIS A 236 -11.06 13.73 -4.02
N CYS A 237 -10.63 13.57 -2.78
CA CYS A 237 -10.59 12.27 -2.10
C CYS A 237 -11.87 12.04 -1.30
N SER A 238 -12.22 10.78 -1.05
CA SER A 238 -13.37 10.39 -0.23
C SER A 238 -12.96 9.49 0.92
N TRP A 239 -13.26 9.91 2.14
CA TRP A 239 -13.24 9.14 3.38
C TRP A 239 -14.68 8.90 3.89
N HIS A 240 -15.67 8.88 2.99
CA HIS A 240 -17.06 8.66 3.36
C HIS A 240 -17.22 7.41 4.22
N GLN A 241 -17.89 7.53 5.38
CA GLN A 241 -18.09 6.46 6.38
C GLN A 241 -16.84 5.90 7.06
N ALA A 242 -15.66 6.46 6.84
CA ALA A 242 -14.43 5.96 7.45
C ALA A 242 -14.37 6.23 8.96
N GLN A 243 -13.70 5.33 9.69
CA GLN A 243 -13.30 5.56 11.08
C GLN A 243 -12.00 6.36 11.09
N LEU A 244 -12.01 7.55 11.65
CA LEU A 244 -10.89 8.50 11.73
C LEU A 244 -10.63 8.94 13.18
N ALA A 245 -11.13 8.19 14.15
CA ALA A 245 -11.06 8.54 15.56
C ALA A 245 -9.60 8.69 16.01
N ALA A 246 -9.33 9.74 16.79
CA ALA A 246 -8.01 10.07 17.31
C ALA A 246 -6.88 10.16 16.26
N SER A 247 -7.22 10.40 14.99
CA SER A 247 -6.24 10.66 13.93
C SER A 247 -5.64 12.07 14.05
N ASP A 248 -4.44 12.26 13.50
CA ASP A 248 -3.68 13.51 13.57
C ASP A 248 -3.53 14.14 12.19
N TRP A 249 -4.20 15.25 11.98
CA TRP A 249 -4.27 16.01 10.72
C TRP A 249 -3.56 17.37 10.81
N ARG A 250 -2.67 17.58 11.79
CA ARG A 250 -2.07 18.90 11.98
C ARG A 250 -1.42 19.44 10.70
N GLY A 251 -1.83 20.64 10.30
CA GLY A 251 -1.34 21.30 9.09
C GLY A 251 -1.68 20.59 7.77
N ALA A 252 -2.55 19.57 7.79
CA ALA A 252 -3.01 18.91 6.58
C ALA A 252 -3.92 19.83 5.76
N SER A 253 -3.95 19.65 4.45
CA SER A 253 -4.84 20.38 3.55
C SER A 253 -5.66 19.38 2.73
N ALA A 254 -6.97 19.33 3.01
CA ALA A 254 -7.97 18.62 2.24
C ALA A 254 -8.86 19.64 1.52
N ALA A 255 -8.95 19.53 0.19
CA ALA A 255 -9.77 20.41 -0.62
C ALA A 255 -10.79 19.59 -1.43
N GLN A 256 -12.07 19.98 -1.33
CA GLN A 256 -13.15 19.34 -2.09
C GLN A 256 -13.21 17.82 -1.86
N CYS A 257 -12.94 17.40 -0.63
CA CYS A 257 -12.99 16.01 -0.19
C CYS A 257 -14.33 15.67 0.46
N ASP A 258 -14.71 14.39 0.39
CA ASP A 258 -15.91 13.86 1.04
C ASP A 258 -15.56 13.11 2.33
N PHE A 259 -16.03 13.62 3.45
CA PHE A 259 -15.94 13.05 4.79
C PHE A 259 -17.33 12.75 5.37
N GLY A 260 -18.35 12.63 4.51
CA GLY A 260 -19.72 12.37 4.94
C GLY A 260 -19.80 11.13 5.82
N ARG A 261 -20.45 11.25 6.98
CA ARG A 261 -20.59 10.17 7.98
C ARG A 261 -19.27 9.57 8.48
N ALA A 262 -18.14 10.24 8.28
CA ALA A 262 -16.87 9.83 8.86
C ALA A 262 -16.86 10.10 10.37
N ASP A 263 -16.12 9.29 11.13
CA ASP A 263 -15.97 9.44 12.58
C ASP A 263 -14.60 10.03 12.92
N PHE A 264 -14.55 11.33 13.21
CA PHE A 264 -13.38 12.07 13.69
C PHE A 264 -13.32 12.21 15.21
N ALA A 265 -14.03 11.40 15.99
CA ALA A 265 -14.06 11.53 17.44
C ALA A 265 -12.65 11.68 18.02
N HIS A 266 -12.40 12.76 18.75
CA HIS A 266 -11.13 13.09 19.38
C HIS A 266 -9.91 13.23 18.43
N ALA A 267 -10.14 13.41 17.13
CA ALA A 267 -9.07 13.72 16.19
C ALA A 267 -8.45 15.10 16.46
N VAL A 268 -7.24 15.32 15.94
CA VAL A 268 -6.52 16.60 16.00
C VAL A 268 -6.44 17.18 14.60
N LEU A 269 -7.01 18.36 14.41
CA LEU A 269 -7.13 19.08 13.14
C LEU A 269 -6.48 20.48 13.20
N ASP A 270 -5.63 20.77 14.19
CA ASP A 270 -5.06 22.12 14.33
C ASP A 270 -4.37 22.57 13.05
N ASP A 271 -4.58 23.84 12.69
CA ASP A 271 -3.96 24.46 11.51
C ASP A 271 -4.27 23.73 10.19
N ALA A 272 -5.21 22.78 10.19
CA ALA A 272 -5.61 22.05 9.00
C ALA A 272 -6.61 22.87 8.17
N ALA A 273 -6.65 22.59 6.86
CA ALA A 273 -7.61 23.18 5.95
C ALA A 273 -8.51 22.09 5.37
N PHE A 274 -9.82 22.28 5.46
CA PHE A 274 -10.90 21.42 4.94
C PHE A 274 -11.83 22.22 4.02
N ALA A 275 -11.24 23.11 3.22
CA ALA A 275 -11.98 24.06 2.39
C ALA A 275 -12.84 23.34 1.34
N GLY A 276 -14.14 23.66 1.33
CA GLY A 276 -15.11 23.05 0.41
C GLY A 276 -15.35 21.56 0.63
N CYS A 277 -14.95 21.01 1.78
CA CYS A 277 -15.17 19.60 2.10
C CYS A 277 -16.63 19.30 2.50
N LEU A 278 -17.08 18.09 2.21
CA LEU A 278 -18.37 17.57 2.68
C LEU A 278 -18.15 16.86 4.02
N LEU A 279 -18.74 17.37 5.09
CA LEU A 279 -18.72 16.80 6.44
C LEU A 279 -20.14 16.45 6.90
N THR A 280 -21.07 16.24 5.97
CA THR A 280 -22.48 15.96 6.27
C THR A 280 -22.61 14.73 7.16
N ALA A 281 -23.27 14.90 8.31
CA ALA A 281 -23.45 13.88 9.34
C ALA A 281 -22.13 13.24 9.82
N ALA A 282 -21.00 13.93 9.66
CA ALA A 282 -19.74 13.50 10.25
C ALA A 282 -19.79 13.69 11.76
N ARG A 283 -19.11 12.80 12.48
CA ARG A 283 -18.98 12.87 13.93
C ARG A 283 -17.63 13.51 14.27
N LEU A 284 -17.64 14.66 14.89
CA LEU A 284 -16.47 15.44 15.28
C LEU A 284 -16.46 15.74 16.79
N ASN A 285 -17.08 14.88 17.58
CA ASN A 285 -17.19 15.11 19.01
C ASN A 285 -15.79 15.09 19.67
N GLY A 286 -15.51 16.07 20.53
CA GLY A 286 -14.23 16.21 21.21
C GLY A 286 -13.04 16.45 20.28
N VAL A 287 -13.27 16.82 19.02
CA VAL A 287 -12.18 17.14 18.08
C VAL A 287 -11.41 18.38 18.56
N ARG A 288 -10.10 18.40 18.35
CA ARG A 288 -9.28 19.60 18.55
C ARG A 288 -9.00 20.24 17.19
N ALA A 289 -9.66 21.33 16.88
CA ALA A 289 -9.66 22.00 15.58
C ALA A 289 -9.30 23.48 15.73
N GLU A 290 -8.20 23.75 16.44
CA GLU A 290 -7.73 25.12 16.68
C GLU A 290 -7.18 25.72 15.36
N ARG A 291 -7.64 26.91 14.99
CA ARG A 291 -7.26 27.59 13.73
C ARG A 291 -7.52 26.77 12.46
N THR A 292 -8.39 25.77 12.53
CA THR A 292 -8.79 24.98 11.36
C THR A 292 -9.61 25.82 10.38
N ASP A 293 -9.33 25.71 9.09
CA ASP A 293 -10.10 26.37 8.04
C ASP A 293 -11.18 25.45 7.47
N LEU A 294 -12.44 25.77 7.74
CA LEU A 294 -13.64 25.10 7.23
C LEU A 294 -14.37 25.99 6.20
N PHE A 295 -13.65 26.88 5.51
CA PHE A 295 -14.22 27.75 4.48
C PHE A 295 -15.06 26.98 3.46
N ARG A 296 -16.34 27.37 3.32
CA ARG A 296 -17.31 26.71 2.41
C ARG A 296 -17.52 25.21 2.66
N ALA A 297 -17.14 24.69 3.82
CA ALA A 297 -17.41 23.30 4.17
C ALA A 297 -18.91 23.07 4.36
N VAL A 298 -19.39 21.88 4.02
CA VAL A 298 -20.78 21.47 4.23
C VAL A 298 -20.84 20.57 5.45
N CYS A 299 -21.19 21.15 6.60
CA CYS A 299 -21.22 20.48 7.91
C CYS A 299 -22.65 20.17 8.37
N ARG A 300 -23.57 19.87 7.45
CA ARG A 300 -24.97 19.65 7.79
C ARG A 300 -25.13 18.44 8.71
N SER A 301 -25.87 18.59 9.81
CA SER A 301 -26.07 17.53 10.81
C SER A 301 -24.76 16.95 11.39
N ALA A 302 -23.65 17.68 11.27
CA ALA A 302 -22.38 17.27 11.86
C ALA A 302 -22.41 17.46 13.38
N ASP A 303 -21.74 16.56 14.11
CA ASP A 303 -21.68 16.60 15.57
C ASP A 303 -20.33 17.17 16.03
N PHE A 304 -20.31 18.43 16.47
CA PHE A 304 -19.15 19.10 17.08
C PHE A 304 -19.27 19.18 18.61
N THR A 305 -20.01 18.28 19.25
CA THR A 305 -20.15 18.27 20.71
C THR A 305 -18.79 18.20 21.39
N ASP A 306 -18.54 19.08 22.37
CA ASP A 306 -17.26 19.22 23.09
C ASP A 306 -16.03 19.51 22.21
N ALA A 307 -16.23 19.97 20.96
CA ALA A 307 -15.12 20.32 20.07
C ALA A 307 -14.40 21.60 20.51
N VAL A 308 -13.08 21.65 20.31
CA VAL A 308 -12.27 22.85 20.51
C VAL A 308 -12.03 23.52 19.16
N LEU A 309 -12.76 24.58 18.86
CA LEU A 309 -12.74 25.28 17.56
C LEU A 309 -12.10 26.67 17.66
N CYS A 310 -11.26 26.91 18.66
CA CYS A 310 -10.74 28.26 18.93
C CYS A 310 -10.07 28.84 17.68
N ARG A 311 -10.50 30.04 17.27
CA ARG A 311 -10.00 30.75 16.08
C ARG A 311 -10.17 29.98 14.76
N ALA A 312 -11.04 28.97 14.70
CA ALA A 312 -11.39 28.30 13.46
C ALA A 312 -12.18 29.24 12.52
N SER A 313 -12.07 29.00 11.22
CA SER A 313 -12.84 29.70 10.19
C SER A 313 -14.00 28.83 9.73
N LEU A 314 -15.24 29.26 10.02
CA LEU A 314 -16.48 28.69 9.49
C LEU A 314 -17.10 29.61 8.42
N TYR A 315 -16.28 30.44 7.78
CA TYR A 315 -16.76 31.43 6.82
C TYR A 315 -17.41 30.74 5.61
N GLN A 316 -18.66 31.10 5.30
CA GLN A 316 -19.51 30.47 4.28
C GLN A 316 -19.72 28.95 4.47
N ALA A 317 -19.45 28.40 5.65
CA ALA A 317 -19.77 27.02 5.96
C ALA A 317 -21.29 26.84 6.10
N ASP A 318 -21.81 25.70 5.66
CA ASP A 318 -23.18 25.29 5.89
C ASP A 318 -23.24 24.40 7.14
N THR A 319 -23.67 24.97 8.26
CA THR A 319 -23.78 24.29 9.56
C THR A 319 -25.22 23.96 9.93
N SER A 320 -26.11 23.81 8.94
CA SER A 320 -27.53 23.51 9.19
C SER A 320 -27.68 22.22 10.00
N ASP A 321 -28.43 22.25 11.09
CA ASP A 321 -28.64 21.12 12.02
C ASP A 321 -27.36 20.56 12.68
N ALA A 322 -26.23 21.27 12.59
CA ALA A 322 -25.01 20.87 13.27
C ALA A 322 -25.13 21.10 14.79
N GLN A 323 -24.51 20.21 15.57
CA GLN A 323 -24.52 20.26 17.03
C GLN A 323 -23.21 20.86 17.54
N PHE A 324 -23.28 21.84 18.45
CA PHE A 324 -22.12 22.51 19.04
C PHE A 324 -22.15 22.50 20.58
N SER A 325 -22.95 21.62 21.18
CA SER A 325 -23.09 21.56 22.64
C SER A 325 -21.73 21.36 23.31
N GLY A 326 -21.35 22.25 24.22
CA GLY A 326 -20.07 22.19 24.93
C GLY A 326 -18.84 22.57 24.09
N ALA A 327 -19.01 22.98 22.84
CA ALA A 327 -17.89 23.37 21.98
C ALA A 327 -17.28 24.73 22.39
N ASP A 328 -15.96 24.84 22.35
CA ASP A 328 -15.26 26.11 22.49
C ASP A 328 -15.19 26.83 21.13
N LEU A 329 -16.00 27.87 20.99
CA LEU A 329 -16.11 28.70 19.79
C LEU A 329 -15.35 30.04 19.92
N SER A 330 -14.42 30.16 20.86
CA SER A 330 -13.70 31.40 21.12
C SER A 330 -12.92 31.88 19.89
N GLY A 331 -13.25 33.09 19.43
CA GLY A 331 -12.59 33.71 18.26
C GLY A 331 -12.92 33.06 16.91
N VAL A 332 -13.93 32.19 16.84
CA VAL A 332 -14.39 31.60 15.57
C VAL A 332 -14.87 32.69 14.61
N VAL A 333 -14.44 32.59 13.35
CA VAL A 333 -14.87 33.49 12.27
C VAL A 333 -16.06 32.90 11.53
N ILE A 334 -17.19 33.61 11.54
CA ILE A 334 -18.42 33.29 10.81
C ILE A 334 -18.79 34.44 9.86
N GLU A 335 -19.60 34.15 8.83
CA GLU A 335 -20.13 35.18 7.94
C GLU A 335 -20.98 36.21 8.71
N ALA A 336 -20.85 37.49 8.36
CA ALA A 336 -21.52 38.57 9.05
C ALA A 336 -23.06 38.38 9.06
N GLY A 337 -23.67 38.34 10.25
CA GLY A 337 -25.12 38.24 10.42
C GLY A 337 -25.65 36.83 10.74
N ARG A 338 -24.83 35.78 10.66
CA ARG A 338 -25.15 34.45 11.21
C ARG A 338 -24.51 34.32 12.60
N LYS A 339 -25.22 33.73 13.56
CA LYS A 339 -24.63 33.31 14.85
C LYS A 339 -24.40 31.80 14.79
N ALA A 340 -23.21 31.34 15.16
CA ALA A 340 -23.05 29.97 15.61
C ALA A 340 -23.88 29.86 16.90
N VAL A 341 -24.95 29.05 16.87
CA VAL A 341 -25.78 28.81 18.06
C VAL A 341 -25.10 27.69 18.82
N ALA A 342 -24.64 28.01 20.03
CA ALA A 342 -24.12 27.04 21.00
C ALA A 342 -25.25 26.13 21.51
#